data_AF-A0AAV1DGA4-F1
#
_entry.id   AF-A0AAV1DGA4-F1
#
_cell.length_a   1.000
_cell.length_b   1.000
_cell.length_c   1.000
_cell.angle_alpha   90.00
_cell.angle_beta   90.00
_cell.angle_gamma   90.00
#
_symmetry.space_group_name_H-M   'P 1'
#
loop_
_entity.id
_entity.type
_entity.pdbx_description
1 polymer ?
#
loop_
_entity_poly.entity_id
_entity_poly.type
_entity_poly.pdbx_seq_one_letter_code
_entity_poly.pdbx_strand_id
1 'polypeptide(L)'
;MAARVSNFSDLIQRVTANCLLHPIASGRHNHDASLLPSDEDDDNYQTQDEDKLHDDDDEEDDNEDGYSLKKWEGENGSKKGSQCEPRTEKLVQMEMLIGEVFEAVSAMKKAYVTLQEAHSPWDPDKMRAADVTVVAELRRLGVLRERYKRSIAGADNVGRGDWKVGAATLREVVAPYEAAVEELKKEVKAKEVEVENLKEKFRTASSISGSGSGGKKGSKSKRRVSSSGPVPGPAPSPAPELFESTMGTVKEAAKSFTATLLSLMRSAHWDIAAAVRSIEAASFSNVKSSTTTPTTTFTDSIVGANHAKYALESYVNRKMFQGFDHETFYMDGSLSSLAQPDQHRRDCFTQYRDMKSMDPIELLGILPTCSFGNFCFKKYLAIVHPKMEESLFGDLEQRRLVLAGTHPRSHFYGEFLALAKAVWMLHLLAFSMDPPPSHFEAIKGAEFHPQYMDNVVRIPGGVGAGRMGVSVPQMVGFPVSPGFKLGNGSVIKARVYLVPKNGY
;
A
#
# COMPACT_ATOMS: atom_id res chain seq x y z
N MET A 1 -34.97 9.43 -29.85
CA MET A 1 -34.87 9.79 -28.42
C MET A 1 -33.47 10.28 -28.18
N ALA A 2 -33.33 11.56 -27.79
CA ALA A 2 -32.05 12.22 -27.62
C ALA A 2 -31.25 11.57 -26.47
N ALA A 3 -30.00 11.20 -26.77
CA ALA A 3 -29.03 10.80 -25.76
C ALA A 3 -28.87 11.98 -24.78
N ARG A 4 -29.23 11.76 -23.51
CA ARG A 4 -28.90 12.73 -22.46
C ARG A 4 -27.38 12.74 -22.32
N VAL A 5 -26.75 13.82 -22.77
CA VAL A 5 -25.35 14.12 -22.50
C VAL A 5 -25.24 14.29 -20.99
N SER A 6 -24.56 13.36 -20.32
CA SER A 6 -24.13 13.56 -18.94
C SER A 6 -23.32 14.85 -18.89
N ASN A 7 -23.82 15.86 -18.18
CA ASN A 7 -23.13 17.13 -18.06
C ASN A 7 -21.77 16.87 -17.38
N PHE A 8 -20.68 17.42 -17.92
CA PHE A 8 -19.33 17.32 -17.34
C PHE A 8 -19.31 17.64 -15.83
N SER A 9 -20.15 18.57 -15.39
CA SER A 9 -20.35 18.89 -13.98
C SER A 9 -20.95 17.75 -13.15
N ASP A 10 -21.85 16.94 -13.71
CA ASP A 10 -22.47 15.78 -13.03
C ASP A 10 -21.47 14.61 -12.95
N LEU A 11 -20.62 14.45 -13.97
CA LEU A 11 -19.49 13.51 -13.92
C LEU A 11 -18.48 13.91 -12.83
N ILE A 12 -18.09 15.19 -12.77
CA ILE A 12 -17.20 15.70 -11.73
C ILE A 12 -17.84 15.53 -10.34
N GLN A 13 -19.13 15.84 -10.17
CA GLN A 13 -19.80 15.70 -8.88
C GLN A 13 -19.86 14.26 -8.38
N ARG A 14 -20.19 13.29 -9.24
CA ARG A 14 -20.20 11.87 -8.86
C ARG A 14 -18.82 11.36 -8.47
N VAL A 15 -17.79 11.81 -9.18
CA VAL A 15 -16.39 11.44 -8.91
C VAL A 15 -15.89 12.10 -7.63
N THR A 16 -16.22 13.39 -7.43
CA THR A 16 -15.90 14.11 -6.20
C THR A 16 -16.53 13.43 -5.00
N ALA A 17 -17.80 13.01 -5.09
CA ALA A 17 -18.47 12.26 -4.02
C ALA A 17 -17.82 10.89 -3.73
N ASN A 18 -17.36 10.18 -4.77
CA ASN A 18 -16.69 8.88 -4.62
C ASN A 18 -15.23 9.00 -4.18
N CYS A 19 -14.54 10.09 -4.51
CA CYS A 19 -13.17 10.38 -4.07
C CYS A 19 -13.10 11.02 -2.68
N LEU A 20 -14.21 11.57 -2.19
CA LEU A 20 -14.35 12.23 -0.87
C LEU A 20 -15.06 11.34 0.15
N LEU A 21 -14.94 10.02 0.06
CA LEU A 21 -15.36 9.13 1.15
C LEU A 21 -14.40 9.25 2.35
N HIS A 22 -14.28 10.47 2.91
CA HIS A 22 -14.01 10.82 4.30
C HIS A 22 -14.22 12.34 4.49
N PRO A 23 -15.05 12.79 5.47
CA PRO A 23 -15.23 14.21 5.76
C PRO A 23 -13.91 14.88 6.17
N ILE A 24 -13.67 16.03 5.58
CA ILE A 24 -12.51 16.91 5.75
C ILE A 24 -12.45 17.45 7.18
N ALA A 25 -11.29 17.30 7.83
CA ALA A 25 -10.82 18.24 8.86
C ALA A 25 -9.43 18.76 8.43
N SER A 26 -9.44 19.86 7.67
CA SER A 26 -8.24 20.61 7.31
C SER A 26 -7.97 21.70 8.35
N GLY A 27 -6.77 21.70 8.92
CA GLY A 27 -6.22 22.79 9.74
C GLY A 27 -4.78 23.10 9.31
N ARG A 28 -4.65 24.14 8.48
CA ARG A 28 -3.49 24.93 7.97
C ARG A 28 -2.12 24.76 8.67
N HIS A 29 -1.01 24.56 7.96
CA HIS A 29 -0.14 25.56 7.25
C HIS A 29 0.38 26.67 8.21
N ASN A 30 1.68 26.94 8.42
CA ASN A 30 2.76 27.19 7.45
C ASN A 30 4.18 27.18 8.09
N HIS A 31 5.19 26.78 7.29
CA HIS A 31 6.59 27.29 7.08
C HIS A 31 7.46 27.74 8.28
N ASP A 32 8.77 27.48 8.38
CA ASP A 32 9.86 27.58 7.38
C ASP A 32 11.14 26.95 8.01
N ALA A 33 11.88 26.05 7.35
CA ALA A 33 13.10 26.24 6.53
C ALA A 33 14.42 26.59 7.26
N SER A 34 15.41 25.67 7.17
CA SER A 34 16.88 25.90 7.06
C SER A 34 17.63 24.55 7.24
N LEU A 35 18.13 23.88 6.19
CA LEU A 35 19.44 24.03 5.52
C LEU A 35 20.68 23.55 6.33
N LEU A 36 21.13 22.31 6.05
CA LEU A 36 22.51 21.77 5.90
C LEU A 36 23.55 21.94 7.05
N PRO A 37 24.67 21.16 7.13
CA PRO A 37 25.34 20.40 6.06
C PRO A 37 25.82 18.97 6.38
N SER A 38 26.27 18.34 5.29
CA SER A 38 27.20 17.22 5.15
C SER A 38 28.38 17.25 6.12
N ASP A 39 28.87 16.08 6.53
CA ASP A 39 30.31 15.79 6.58
C ASP A 39 30.54 14.27 6.41
N GLU A 40 31.59 13.99 5.63
CA GLU A 40 32.20 12.68 5.35
C GLU A 40 33.19 12.30 6.50
N ASP A 41 33.80 11.12 6.38
CA ASP A 41 34.85 10.45 7.20
C ASP A 41 34.27 9.26 7.99
N ASP A 42 34.38 8.02 7.50
CA ASP A 42 35.56 7.14 7.29
C ASP A 42 36.21 6.67 8.60
N ASP A 43 36.10 5.36 8.85
CA ASP A 43 37.19 4.48 9.32
C ASP A 43 36.65 3.14 9.85
N ASN A 44 36.73 2.14 8.97
CA ASN A 44 37.42 0.87 9.17
C ASN A 44 37.62 0.32 10.60
N TYR A 45 36.97 -0.80 10.92
CA TYR A 45 37.62 -1.86 11.71
C TYR A 45 37.24 -3.25 11.17
N GLN A 46 38.27 -3.92 10.65
CA GLN A 46 38.33 -5.36 10.46
C GLN A 46 38.12 -6.08 11.80
N THR A 47 37.38 -7.19 11.79
CA THR A 47 37.60 -8.25 12.78
C THR A 47 37.44 -9.60 12.09
N GLN A 48 38.52 -10.36 12.18
CA GLN A 48 38.69 -11.71 11.66
C GLN A 48 37.91 -12.70 12.52
N ASP A 49 37.31 -13.68 11.85
CA ASP A 49 36.86 -14.93 12.42
C ASP A 49 38.05 -15.71 12.99
N GLU A 50 37.94 -16.19 14.24
CA GLU A 50 38.58 -17.44 14.68
C GLU A 50 37.62 -18.21 15.60
N ASP A 51 37.27 -19.41 15.15
CA ASP A 51 36.55 -20.46 15.86
C ASP A 51 37.30 -20.94 17.12
N LYS A 52 36.57 -21.32 18.18
CA LYS A 52 36.77 -22.62 18.87
C LYS A 52 35.69 -22.94 19.90
N LEU A 53 35.19 -24.17 19.76
CA LEU A 53 34.25 -24.92 20.60
C LEU A 53 34.83 -25.26 21.99
N HIS A 54 33.96 -25.34 23.01
CA HIS A 54 33.93 -26.48 23.95
C HIS A 54 32.64 -26.50 24.80
N ASP A 55 31.97 -27.65 24.80
CA ASP A 55 30.93 -28.10 25.73
C ASP A 55 31.51 -28.39 27.13
N ASP A 56 30.68 -28.24 28.17
CA ASP A 56 30.29 -29.30 29.14
C ASP A 56 29.65 -28.72 30.42
N ASP A 57 28.37 -29.07 30.60
CA ASP A 57 27.61 -29.54 31.78
C ASP A 57 27.92 -29.15 33.25
N ASP A 58 26.80 -28.96 33.97
CA ASP A 58 26.44 -29.34 35.35
C ASP A 58 27.18 -28.73 36.58
N GLU A 59 26.44 -27.98 37.43
CA GLU A 59 25.83 -28.50 38.67
C GLU A 59 25.26 -27.36 39.55
N GLU A 60 24.14 -27.69 40.20
CA GLU A 60 23.44 -26.95 41.26
C GLU A 60 24.32 -26.79 42.51
N ASP A 61 24.21 -25.70 43.28
CA ASP A 61 23.56 -25.73 44.61
C ASP A 61 23.65 -24.38 45.35
N ASP A 62 22.68 -24.24 46.25
CA ASP A 62 22.32 -23.17 47.18
C ASP A 62 23.45 -22.38 47.89
N ASN A 63 23.22 -21.08 48.17
CA ASN A 63 22.95 -20.63 49.54
C ASN A 63 22.72 -19.10 49.68
N GLU A 64 21.84 -18.83 50.64
CA GLU A 64 21.25 -17.59 51.17
C GLU A 64 22.22 -16.54 51.74
N ASP A 65 21.71 -15.30 51.72
CA ASP A 65 21.83 -14.23 52.73
C ASP A 65 23.14 -13.46 52.96
N GLY A 66 23.00 -12.12 53.04
CA GLY A 66 23.89 -11.31 53.88
C GLY A 66 24.15 -9.88 53.45
N TYR A 67 23.20 -8.99 53.71
CA TYR A 67 23.36 -7.53 53.68
C TYR A 67 24.50 -7.07 54.61
N SER A 68 25.49 -6.30 54.11
CA SER A 68 26.23 -5.35 54.95
C SER A 68 26.93 -4.24 54.17
N LEU A 69 26.29 -3.08 54.16
CA LEU A 69 26.83 -1.73 54.40
C LEU A 69 28.37 -1.61 54.44
N LYS A 70 28.96 -0.96 53.42
CA LYS A 70 30.23 -0.22 53.56
C LYS A 70 30.01 1.27 53.34
N LYS A 71 29.78 1.92 54.47
CA LYS A 71 29.97 3.35 54.73
C LYS A 71 31.43 3.74 54.43
N TRP A 72 31.64 4.71 53.56
CA TRP A 72 32.84 5.55 53.57
C TRP A 72 32.37 6.98 53.87
N GLU A 73 32.59 7.41 55.12
CA GLU A 73 32.56 8.81 55.52
C GLU A 73 33.99 9.35 55.58
N GLY A 74 34.13 10.64 55.28
CA GLY A 74 35.33 11.47 55.36
C GLY A 74 35.23 12.58 54.29
N GLU A 75 34.41 13.61 54.52
CA GLU A 75 34.84 14.95 55.03
C GLU A 75 35.93 15.60 54.13
N ASN A 76 35.83 16.82 53.60
CA ASN A 76 35.16 18.02 54.11
C ASN A 76 35.11 19.11 53.02
N GLY A 77 34.05 19.92 53.01
CA GLY A 77 34.13 21.36 52.70
C GLY A 77 34.03 21.87 51.25
N SER A 78 32.80 22.12 50.77
CA SER A 78 32.38 23.49 50.37
C SER A 78 30.93 23.54 49.88
N LYS A 79 30.15 24.41 50.50
CA LYS A 79 28.79 24.77 50.11
C LYS A 79 28.79 25.38 48.71
N LYS A 80 28.07 24.75 47.78
CA LYS A 80 27.30 25.45 46.73
C LYS A 80 26.16 24.52 46.31
N GLY A 81 24.93 24.96 46.59
CA GLY A 81 23.75 24.26 46.12
C GLY A 81 23.65 24.26 44.60
N SER A 82 22.81 23.35 44.10
CA SER A 82 22.15 23.32 42.79
C SER A 82 22.41 22.03 42.00
N GLN A 83 21.32 21.26 41.82
CA GLN A 83 21.05 20.28 40.75
C GLN A 83 21.81 18.94 40.72
N CYS A 84 21.22 17.93 41.38
CA CYS A 84 21.19 16.51 41.02
C CYS A 84 19.78 16.06 41.48
N GLU A 85 18.82 15.58 40.69
CA GLU A 85 18.82 14.37 39.85
C GLU A 85 17.67 14.39 38.81
N PRO A 86 17.86 14.89 37.59
CA PRO A 86 16.90 14.67 36.50
C PRO A 86 17.26 13.45 35.62
N ARG A 87 18.49 12.92 35.76
CA ARG A 87 19.02 11.83 34.93
C ARG A 87 18.67 10.44 35.49
N THR A 88 18.66 10.29 36.81
CA THR A 88 18.29 9.04 37.50
C THR A 88 16.81 8.71 37.32
N GLU A 89 15.92 9.70 37.47
CA GLU A 89 14.47 9.52 37.28
C GLU A 89 14.10 9.14 35.84
N LYS A 90 14.77 9.72 34.84
CA LYS A 90 14.56 9.36 33.42
C LYS A 90 14.99 7.93 33.10
N LEU A 91 16.08 7.46 33.71
CA LEU A 91 16.54 6.08 33.55
C LEU A 91 15.54 5.11 34.18
N VAL A 92 15.05 5.41 35.39
CA VAL A 92 14.02 4.60 36.07
C VAL A 92 12.71 4.58 35.25
N GLN A 93 12.27 5.70 34.69
CA GLN A 93 11.09 5.76 33.82
C GLN A 93 11.26 4.95 32.52
N MET A 94 12.47 4.97 31.94
CA MET A 94 12.78 4.19 30.75
C MET A 94 12.79 2.69 31.06
N GLU A 95 13.39 2.29 32.18
CA GLU A 95 13.43 0.91 32.66
C GLU A 95 12.01 0.37 32.92
N MET A 96 11.15 1.16 33.58
CA MET A 96 9.74 0.83 33.76
C MET A 96 9.01 0.67 32.43
N LEU A 97 9.24 1.56 31.47
CA LEU A 97 8.60 1.50 30.14
C LEU A 97 9.06 0.26 29.36
N ILE A 98 10.34 -0.10 29.43
CA ILE A 98 10.88 -1.33 28.85
C ILE A 98 10.23 -2.55 29.50
N GLY A 99 10.08 -2.55 30.83
CA GLY A 99 9.34 -3.60 31.55
C GLY A 99 7.89 -3.73 31.07
N GLU A 100 7.16 -2.63 30.91
CA GLU A 100 5.80 -2.62 30.39
C GLU A 100 5.71 -3.18 28.95
N VAL A 101 6.73 -2.95 28.12
CA VAL A 101 6.84 -3.51 26.76
C VAL A 101 7.07 -5.02 26.82
N PHE A 102 8.00 -5.49 27.65
CA PHE A 102 8.25 -6.92 27.83
C PHE A 102 7.00 -7.65 28.35
N GLU A 103 6.29 -7.06 29.30
CA GLU A 103 5.01 -7.60 29.78
C GLU A 103 3.95 -7.67 28.68
N ALA A 104 3.81 -6.61 27.88
CA ALA A 104 2.85 -6.60 26.77
C ALA A 104 3.22 -7.61 25.66
N VAL A 105 4.50 -7.78 25.34
CA VAL A 105 4.96 -8.80 24.38
C VAL A 105 4.77 -10.21 24.93
N SER A 106 5.03 -10.42 26.21
CA SER A 106 4.80 -11.70 26.90
C SER A 106 3.31 -12.06 26.92
N ALA A 107 2.45 -11.09 27.26
CA ALA A 107 0.99 -11.24 27.22
C ALA A 107 0.48 -11.51 25.79
N MET A 108 1.02 -10.81 24.78
CA MET A 108 0.71 -11.06 23.38
C MET A 108 1.12 -12.47 22.95
N LYS A 109 2.30 -12.95 23.37
CA LYS A 109 2.76 -14.32 23.08
C LYS A 109 1.83 -15.34 23.72
N LYS A 110 1.41 -15.13 24.97
CA LYS A 110 0.45 -16.00 25.65
C LYS A 110 -0.91 -16.00 24.94
N ALA A 111 -1.41 -14.84 24.54
CA ALA A 111 -2.65 -14.70 23.78
C ALA A 111 -2.57 -15.43 22.43
N TYR A 112 -1.42 -15.34 21.75
CA TYR A 112 -1.17 -16.06 20.51
C TYR A 112 -1.17 -17.59 20.70
N VAL A 113 -0.58 -18.10 21.79
CA VAL A 113 -0.66 -19.54 22.12
C VAL A 113 -2.12 -19.96 22.35
N THR A 114 -2.91 -19.18 23.09
CA THR A 114 -4.35 -19.50 23.29
C THR A 114 -5.14 -19.48 21.98
N LEU A 115 -4.74 -18.63 21.01
CA LEU A 115 -5.31 -18.60 19.66
C LEU A 115 -4.97 -19.88 18.89
N GLN A 116 -3.72 -20.37 19.01
CA GLN A 116 -3.28 -21.62 18.40
C GLN A 116 -3.96 -22.85 19.02
N GLU A 117 -4.13 -22.88 20.35
CA GLU A 117 -4.84 -23.94 21.06
C GLU A 117 -6.32 -24.00 20.68
N ALA A 118 -6.97 -22.84 20.49
CA ALA A 118 -8.35 -22.76 20.02
C ALA A 118 -8.55 -23.25 18.58
N HIS A 119 -7.47 -23.41 17.82
CA HIS A 119 -7.49 -23.86 16.43
C HIS A 119 -7.57 -25.40 16.31
N SER A 120 -7.22 -26.16 17.35
CA SER A 120 -7.25 -27.63 17.30
C SER A 120 -7.49 -28.29 18.68
N PRO A 121 -8.67 -28.88 18.92
CA PRO A 121 -9.85 -28.88 18.05
C PRO A 121 -10.46 -27.47 17.93
N TRP A 122 -10.97 -27.14 16.75
CA TRP A 122 -11.53 -25.82 16.45
C TRP A 122 -12.69 -25.45 17.39
N ASP A 123 -12.48 -24.40 18.18
CA ASP A 123 -13.47 -23.84 19.09
C ASP A 123 -13.72 -22.36 18.75
N PRO A 124 -14.88 -22.02 18.16
CA PRO A 124 -15.13 -20.67 17.66
C PRO A 124 -15.27 -19.63 18.78
N ASP A 125 -15.64 -20.04 20.00
CA ASP A 125 -15.83 -19.12 21.13
C ASP A 125 -14.48 -18.79 21.77
N LYS A 126 -13.61 -19.80 21.92
CA LYS A 126 -12.22 -19.59 22.34
C LYS A 126 -11.41 -18.81 21.32
N MET A 127 -11.65 -19.04 20.02
CA MET A 127 -11.01 -18.28 18.94
C MET A 127 -11.34 -16.79 19.03
N ARG A 128 -12.62 -16.42 19.21
CA ARG A 128 -13.04 -15.01 19.39
C ARG A 128 -12.46 -14.39 20.66
N ALA A 129 -12.41 -15.13 21.76
CA ALA A 129 -11.85 -14.64 23.02
C ALA A 129 -10.33 -14.40 22.92
N ALA A 130 -9.59 -15.30 22.27
CA ALA A 130 -8.16 -15.17 22.03
C ALA A 130 -7.85 -14.00 21.08
N ASP A 131 -8.63 -13.83 20.01
CA ASP A 131 -8.49 -12.71 19.05
C ASP A 131 -8.64 -11.35 19.74
N VAL A 132 -9.68 -11.18 20.57
CA VAL A 132 -9.88 -9.95 21.36
C VAL A 132 -8.66 -9.65 22.24
N THR A 133 -8.06 -10.68 22.84
CA THR A 133 -6.89 -10.54 23.72
C THR A 133 -5.65 -10.15 22.92
N VAL A 134 -5.41 -10.76 21.76
CA VAL A 134 -4.31 -10.40 20.85
C VAL A 134 -4.43 -8.95 20.40
N VAL A 135 -5.63 -8.53 19.97
CA VAL A 135 -5.89 -7.16 19.53
C VAL A 135 -5.69 -6.17 20.68
N ALA A 136 -6.08 -6.52 21.91
CA ALA A 136 -5.87 -5.69 23.09
C ALA A 136 -4.38 -5.45 23.39
N GLU A 137 -3.55 -6.49 23.34
CA GLU A 137 -2.11 -6.35 23.59
C GLU A 137 -1.38 -5.61 22.45
N LEU A 138 -1.79 -5.79 21.19
CA LEU A 138 -1.28 -4.99 20.07
C LEU A 138 -1.60 -3.49 20.23
N ARG A 139 -2.81 -3.16 20.70
CA ARG A 139 -3.18 -1.77 21.02
C ARG A 139 -2.35 -1.23 22.19
N ARG A 140 -2.12 -2.05 23.22
CA ARG A 140 -1.26 -1.69 24.37
C ARG A 140 0.17 -1.37 23.92
N LEU A 141 0.76 -2.17 23.03
CA LEU A 141 2.06 -1.89 22.42
C LEU A 141 2.07 -0.59 21.61
N GLY A 142 0.98 -0.29 20.89
CA GLY A 142 0.80 0.99 20.19
C GLY A 142 0.84 2.20 21.14
N VAL A 143 0.19 2.10 22.30
CA VAL A 143 0.20 3.14 23.34
C VAL A 143 1.60 3.31 23.96
N LEU A 144 2.29 2.20 24.25
CA LEU A 144 3.65 2.22 24.81
C LEU A 144 4.65 2.83 23.82
N ARG A 145 4.53 2.52 22.53
CA ARG A 145 5.33 3.16 21.46
C ARG A 145 5.15 4.67 21.44
N GLU A 146 3.92 5.16 21.61
CA GLU A 146 3.66 6.60 21.64
C GLU A 146 4.15 7.25 22.94
N ARG A 147 4.08 6.54 24.07
CA ARG A 147 4.68 6.97 25.34
C ARG A 147 6.20 7.12 25.23
N TYR A 148 6.88 6.16 24.60
CA TYR A 148 8.31 6.21 24.34
C TYR A 148 8.70 7.40 23.45
N LYS A 149 7.96 7.62 22.34
CA LYS A 149 8.19 8.77 21.45
C LYS A 149 8.05 10.10 22.17
N ARG A 150 7.05 10.25 23.03
CA ARG A 150 6.87 11.45 23.86
C ARG A 150 7.98 11.62 24.90
N SER A 151 8.50 10.52 25.46
CA SER A 151 9.63 10.54 26.40
C SER A 151 10.93 11.02 25.73
N ILE A 152 11.20 10.57 24.49
CA ILE A 152 12.35 11.01 23.70
C ILE A 152 12.20 12.46 23.23
N ALA A 153 11.01 12.87 22.79
CA ALA A 153 10.75 14.26 22.37
C ALA A 153 10.89 15.28 23.52
N GLY A 154 10.84 14.84 24.78
CA GLY A 154 11.06 15.68 25.97
C GLY A 154 12.52 15.80 26.41
N ALA A 155 13.48 15.15 25.73
CA ALA A 155 14.89 15.19 26.10
C ALA A 155 15.68 16.33 25.43
N ASP A 156 15.30 16.77 24.22
CA ASP A 156 16.13 17.67 23.39
C ASP A 156 15.46 18.99 22.98
N ASN A 157 14.55 19.57 23.77
CA ASN A 157 14.08 20.93 23.51
C ASN A 157 13.71 21.71 24.78
N VAL A 158 14.73 22.23 25.46
CA VAL A 158 14.56 23.44 26.28
C VAL A 158 14.58 24.62 25.30
N GLY A 159 13.42 25.00 24.77
CA GLY A 159 13.31 26.25 24.02
C GLY A 159 12.24 26.32 22.95
N ARG A 160 10.96 26.38 23.35
CA ARG A 160 10.01 27.41 22.88
C ARG A 160 8.68 27.25 23.61
N GLY A 161 8.07 28.40 23.87
CA GLY A 161 6.99 28.61 24.81
C GLY A 161 5.72 27.82 24.55
N ASP A 162 5.03 27.61 25.67
CA ASP A 162 3.58 27.45 25.80
C ASP A 162 2.99 26.04 25.65
N TRP A 163 3.03 25.27 26.74
CA TRP A 163 2.02 24.24 27.04
C TRP A 163 1.71 24.16 28.53
N LYS A 164 1.41 25.31 29.13
CA LYS A 164 0.70 25.34 30.41
C LYS A 164 -0.81 25.35 30.15
N VAL A 165 -1.33 24.39 29.38
CA VAL A 165 -2.78 24.18 29.16
C VAL A 165 -3.08 22.67 29.17
N GLY A 166 -2.78 22.02 30.29
CA GLY A 166 -2.85 20.56 30.46
C GLY A 166 -4.16 20.00 31.02
N ALA A 167 -5.24 20.77 31.11
CA ALA A 167 -6.50 20.26 31.69
C ALA A 167 -7.78 20.74 30.99
N ALA A 168 -7.76 21.89 30.32
CA ALA A 168 -8.94 22.44 29.64
C ALA A 168 -9.18 21.84 28.24
N THR A 169 -8.13 21.46 27.53
CA THR A 169 -8.20 21.01 26.12
C THR A 169 -8.67 19.57 25.96
N LEU A 170 -8.46 18.68 26.95
CA LEU A 170 -8.95 17.30 26.85
C LEU A 170 -10.47 17.27 26.87
N ARG A 171 -11.12 18.10 27.69
CA ARG A 171 -12.58 18.23 27.73
C ARG A 171 -13.14 18.84 26.43
N GLU A 172 -12.42 19.77 25.83
CA GLU A 172 -12.82 20.42 24.57
C GLU A 172 -12.64 19.50 23.34
N VAL A 173 -11.63 18.63 23.36
CA VAL A 173 -11.42 17.60 22.32
C VAL A 173 -12.38 16.42 22.52
N VAL A 174 -12.76 16.07 23.76
CA VAL A 174 -13.66 14.95 24.08
C VAL A 174 -15.14 15.33 23.95
N ALA A 175 -15.52 16.59 24.20
CA ALA A 175 -16.91 17.04 24.14
C ALA A 175 -17.61 16.79 22.78
N PRO A 176 -16.98 16.95 21.61
CA PRO A 176 -17.58 16.58 20.33
C PRO A 176 -17.84 15.08 20.21
N TYR A 177 -16.94 14.24 20.73
CA TYR A 177 -17.12 12.78 20.73
C TYR A 177 -18.19 12.34 21.72
N GLU A 178 -18.26 12.95 22.90
CA GLU A 178 -19.34 12.70 23.88
C GLU A 178 -20.70 13.13 23.31
N ALA A 179 -20.77 14.27 22.63
CA ALA A 179 -21.99 14.72 21.96
C ALA A 179 -22.41 13.76 20.83
N ALA A 180 -21.46 13.30 20.01
CA ALA A 180 -21.72 12.32 18.96
C ALA A 180 -22.20 10.97 19.54
N VAL A 181 -21.63 10.52 20.67
CA VAL A 181 -22.05 9.30 21.36
C VAL A 181 -23.47 9.44 21.91
N GLU A 182 -23.83 10.59 22.49
CA GLU A 182 -25.18 10.83 22.97
C GLU A 182 -26.21 10.97 21.83
N GLU A 183 -25.80 11.51 20.68
CA GLU A 183 -26.63 11.53 19.46
C GLU A 183 -26.86 10.12 18.91
N LEU A 184 -25.80 9.31 18.79
CA LEU A 184 -25.90 7.90 18.39
C LEU A 184 -26.76 7.10 19.35
N LYS A 185 -26.66 7.31 20.67
CA LYS A 185 -27.54 6.66 21.66
C LYS A 185 -29.01 7.04 21.47
N LYS A 186 -29.30 8.30 21.12
CA LYS A 186 -30.68 8.73 20.82
C LYS A 186 -31.19 8.09 19.54
N GLU A 187 -30.36 8.00 18.50
CA GLU A 187 -30.71 7.36 17.24
C GLU A 187 -30.94 5.85 17.42
N VAL A 188 -30.11 5.17 18.21
CA VAL A 188 -30.31 3.76 18.58
C VAL A 188 -31.65 3.58 19.28
N LYS A 189 -31.98 4.40 20.28
CA LYS A 189 -33.29 4.33 20.96
C LYS A 189 -34.46 4.62 20.01
N ALA A 190 -34.32 5.58 19.10
CA ALA A 190 -35.34 5.87 18.10
C ALA A 190 -35.55 4.67 17.15
N LYS A 191 -34.45 4.02 16.73
CA LYS A 191 -34.48 2.81 15.90
C LYS A 191 -35.02 1.59 16.66
N GLU A 192 -34.75 1.46 17.96
CA GLU A 192 -35.34 0.41 18.80
C GLU A 192 -36.87 0.55 18.87
N VAL A 193 -37.39 1.77 19.05
CA VAL A 193 -38.84 2.03 19.02
C VAL A 193 -39.43 1.75 17.64
N GLU A 194 -38.73 2.11 16.55
CA GLU A 194 -39.15 1.78 15.18
C GLU A 194 -39.21 0.26 14.97
N VAL A 195 -38.22 -0.48 15.47
CA VAL A 195 -38.18 -1.94 15.40
C VAL A 195 -39.31 -2.57 16.23
N GLU A 196 -39.61 -2.05 17.43
CA GLU A 196 -40.73 -2.53 18.23
C GLU A 196 -42.08 -2.28 17.53
N ASN A 197 -42.27 -1.10 16.95
CA ASN A 197 -43.45 -0.76 16.17
C ASN A 197 -43.60 -1.69 14.94
N LEU A 198 -42.51 -1.96 14.22
CA LEU A 198 -42.51 -2.91 13.11
C LEU A 198 -42.79 -4.34 13.56
N LYS A 199 -42.27 -4.78 14.72
CA LYS A 199 -42.57 -6.09 15.32
C LYS A 199 -44.03 -6.20 15.77
N GLU A 200 -44.63 -5.12 16.26
CA GLU A 200 -46.04 -5.08 16.63
C GLU A 200 -46.96 -5.10 15.39
N LYS A 201 -46.60 -4.35 14.34
CA LYS A 201 -47.25 -4.42 13.02
C LYS A 201 -47.14 -5.81 12.40
N PHE A 202 -46.00 -6.47 12.56
CA PHE A 202 -45.82 -7.85 12.10
C PHE A 202 -46.69 -8.81 12.91
N ARG A 203 -46.75 -8.69 14.25
CA ARG A 203 -47.62 -9.51 15.10
C ARG A 203 -49.09 -9.32 14.79
N THR A 204 -49.54 -8.08 14.59
CA THR A 204 -50.93 -7.77 14.23
C THR A 204 -51.27 -8.29 12.83
N ALA A 205 -50.38 -8.16 11.84
CA ALA A 205 -50.56 -8.76 10.51
C ALA A 205 -50.57 -10.30 10.55
N SER A 206 -49.73 -10.93 11.38
CA SER A 206 -49.71 -12.38 11.57
C SER A 206 -50.92 -12.91 12.35
N SER A 207 -51.50 -12.12 13.25
CA SER A 207 -52.76 -12.48 13.93
C SER A 207 -53.99 -12.37 13.02
N ILE A 208 -53.94 -11.50 12.00
CA ILE A 208 -55.03 -11.34 11.01
C ILE A 208 -55.00 -12.47 9.96
N SER A 209 -53.84 -13.10 9.70
CA SER A 209 -53.74 -14.25 8.78
C SER A 209 -54.21 -15.58 9.37
N GLY A 210 -54.60 -15.62 10.65
CA GLY A 210 -55.02 -16.85 11.35
C GLY A 210 -56.53 -17.15 11.34
N SER A 211 -57.36 -16.31 10.71
CA SER A 211 -58.82 -16.47 10.75
C SER A 211 -59.47 -16.23 9.39
N GLY A 212 -60.15 -17.26 8.89
CA GLY A 212 -61.37 -17.03 8.10
C GLY A 212 -61.23 -17.22 6.60
N SER A 213 -61.68 -18.39 6.17
CA SER A 213 -62.18 -18.72 4.84
C SER A 213 -63.06 -17.65 4.20
N GLY A 214 -62.98 -17.53 2.87
CA GLY A 214 -64.18 -17.34 2.05
C GLY A 214 -64.24 -16.08 1.19
N GLY A 215 -64.20 -16.28 -0.14
CA GLY A 215 -65.24 -15.71 -1.00
C GLY A 215 -65.00 -14.37 -1.70
N LYS A 216 -64.64 -14.49 -2.99
CA LYS A 216 -65.22 -13.77 -4.15
C LYS A 216 -65.01 -12.25 -4.35
N LYS A 217 -64.40 -12.00 -5.52
CA LYS A 217 -64.75 -11.05 -6.60
C LYS A 217 -64.68 -9.54 -6.34
N GLY A 218 -63.80 -8.89 -7.11
CA GLY A 218 -63.92 -7.49 -7.49
C GLY A 218 -62.94 -7.15 -8.62
N SER A 219 -63.46 -6.88 -9.81
CA SER A 219 -62.73 -6.64 -11.07
C SER A 219 -62.68 -5.15 -11.40
N LYS A 220 -61.67 -4.77 -12.22
CA LYS A 220 -61.39 -3.48 -12.90
C LYS A 220 -60.56 -2.50 -12.05
N SER A 221 -59.53 -1.82 -12.55
CA SER A 221 -59.29 -1.32 -13.90
C SER A 221 -57.79 -1.11 -14.18
N LYS A 222 -57.40 -1.29 -15.44
CA LYS A 222 -56.06 -1.12 -15.99
C LYS A 222 -55.66 0.37 -16.01
N ARG A 223 -54.51 0.70 -15.43
CA ARG A 223 -53.62 1.74 -15.97
C ARG A 223 -52.17 1.32 -15.74
N ARG A 224 -51.59 0.71 -16.77
CA ARG A 224 -50.15 0.49 -16.86
C ARG A 224 -49.47 1.85 -17.00
N VAL A 225 -48.65 2.21 -16.02
CA VAL A 225 -47.52 3.12 -16.20
C VAL A 225 -46.29 2.28 -15.87
N SER A 226 -45.69 1.73 -16.91
CA SER A 226 -44.37 1.11 -16.83
C SER A 226 -43.34 2.23 -16.83
N SER A 227 -42.87 2.65 -15.67
CA SER A 227 -41.54 3.23 -15.53
C SER A 227 -40.69 2.20 -14.80
N SER A 228 -39.96 1.42 -15.60
CA SER A 228 -38.96 0.45 -15.19
C SER A 228 -38.01 1.06 -14.16
N GLY A 229 -38.18 0.68 -12.89
CA GLY A 229 -37.06 0.67 -11.96
C GLY A 229 -36.03 -0.35 -12.44
N PRO A 230 -34.72 -0.08 -12.31
CA PRO A 230 -33.75 -1.15 -12.46
C PRO A 230 -33.94 -2.11 -11.29
N VAL A 231 -34.39 -3.32 -11.62
CA VAL A 231 -34.18 -4.51 -10.81
C VAL A 231 -32.67 -4.60 -10.52
N PRO A 232 -32.22 -4.92 -9.29
CA PRO A 232 -30.84 -5.35 -9.08
C PRO A 232 -30.71 -6.75 -9.67
N GLY A 233 -30.54 -6.83 -10.99
CA GLY A 233 -29.96 -7.99 -11.64
C GLY A 233 -28.46 -8.04 -11.34
N PRO A 234 -27.79 -9.19 -11.46
CA PRO A 234 -26.34 -9.23 -11.38
C PRO A 234 -25.81 -8.30 -12.47
N ALA A 235 -25.10 -7.25 -12.05
CA ALA A 235 -24.36 -6.40 -12.97
C ALA A 235 -23.50 -7.32 -13.86
N PRO A 236 -23.38 -7.03 -15.17
CA PRO A 236 -22.51 -7.83 -16.02
C PRO A 236 -21.11 -7.77 -15.40
N SER A 237 -20.59 -8.93 -14.99
CA SER A 237 -19.20 -9.06 -14.56
C SER A 237 -18.32 -8.37 -15.61
N PRO A 238 -17.36 -7.51 -15.23
CA PRO A 238 -16.45 -6.89 -16.18
C PRO A 238 -15.88 -7.98 -17.09
N ALA A 239 -16.14 -7.86 -18.39
CA ALA A 239 -15.72 -8.90 -19.33
C ALA A 239 -14.19 -9.04 -19.26
N PRO A 240 -13.64 -10.26 -19.23
CA PRO A 240 -12.20 -10.52 -19.32
C PRO A 240 -11.50 -9.73 -20.44
N GLU A 241 -12.21 -9.51 -21.55
CA GLU A 241 -11.77 -8.69 -22.69
C GLU A 241 -11.48 -7.23 -22.32
N LEU A 242 -12.24 -6.65 -21.38
CA LEU A 242 -12.05 -5.27 -20.92
C LEU A 242 -10.76 -5.15 -20.10
N PHE A 243 -10.46 -6.16 -19.29
CA PHE A 243 -9.22 -6.23 -18.54
C PHE A 243 -8.01 -6.39 -19.49
N GLU A 244 -8.11 -7.26 -20.48
CA GLU A 244 -7.08 -7.43 -21.51
C GLU A 244 -6.85 -6.16 -22.33
N SER A 245 -7.92 -5.50 -22.77
CA SER A 245 -7.85 -4.21 -23.48
C SER A 245 -7.17 -3.13 -22.62
N THR A 246 -7.50 -3.06 -21.33
CA THR A 246 -6.90 -2.09 -20.39
C THR A 246 -5.43 -2.42 -20.12
N MET A 247 -5.05 -3.70 -20.08
CA MET A 247 -3.61 -4.06 -20.01
C MET A 247 -2.87 -3.67 -21.30
N GLY A 248 -3.54 -3.74 -22.44
CA GLY A 248 -3.05 -3.19 -23.71
C GLY A 248 -2.75 -1.69 -23.64
N THR A 249 -3.65 -0.90 -23.03
CA THR A 249 -3.42 0.55 -22.86
C THR A 249 -2.28 0.84 -21.87
N VAL A 250 -2.16 0.06 -20.78
CA VAL A 250 -1.01 0.14 -19.87
C VAL A 250 0.30 -0.10 -20.62
N LYS A 251 0.35 -1.12 -21.47
CA LYS A 251 1.53 -1.45 -22.26
C LYS A 251 1.95 -0.31 -23.18
N GLU A 252 1.01 0.30 -23.91
CA GLU A 252 1.36 1.41 -24.80
C GLU A 252 1.74 2.68 -24.04
N ALA A 253 1.06 3.01 -22.93
CA ALA A 253 1.42 4.13 -22.08
C ALA A 253 2.81 3.94 -21.42
N ALA A 254 3.14 2.72 -20.99
CA ALA A 254 4.44 2.39 -20.41
C ALA A 254 5.57 2.57 -21.44
N LYS A 255 5.35 2.11 -22.68
CA LYS A 255 6.30 2.33 -23.78
C LYS A 255 6.49 3.80 -24.10
N SER A 256 5.39 4.58 -24.13
CA SER A 256 5.43 6.02 -24.42
C SER A 256 6.24 6.76 -23.36
N PHE A 257 5.88 6.61 -22.09
CA PHE A 257 6.59 7.22 -20.98
C PHE A 257 8.06 6.79 -20.91
N THR A 258 8.36 5.50 -21.12
CA THR A 258 9.74 4.99 -21.16
C THR A 258 10.54 5.61 -22.30
N ALA A 259 9.93 5.81 -23.47
CA ALA A 259 10.60 6.46 -24.60
C ALA A 259 10.91 7.93 -24.29
N THR A 260 9.99 8.66 -23.66
CA THR A 260 10.22 10.04 -23.19
C THR A 260 11.34 10.10 -22.16
N LEU A 261 11.33 9.21 -21.15
CA LEU A 261 12.37 9.12 -20.14
C LEU A 261 13.75 8.83 -20.76
N LEU A 262 13.83 7.85 -21.65
CA LEU A 262 15.07 7.50 -22.36
C LEU A 262 15.58 8.66 -23.23
N SER A 263 14.69 9.42 -23.86
CA SER A 263 15.03 10.61 -24.65
C SER A 263 15.64 11.70 -23.77
N LEU A 264 15.06 11.95 -22.59
CA LEU A 264 15.60 12.91 -21.63
C LEU A 264 16.96 12.46 -21.08
N MET A 265 17.13 11.17 -20.74
CA MET A 265 18.41 10.62 -20.28
C MET A 265 19.52 10.83 -21.32
N ARG A 266 19.22 10.63 -22.61
CA ARG A 266 20.16 10.90 -23.71
C ARG A 266 20.50 12.39 -23.83
N SER A 267 19.50 13.25 -23.67
CA SER A 267 19.67 14.71 -23.73
C SER A 267 20.50 15.24 -22.55
N ALA A 268 20.37 14.60 -21.39
CA ALA A 268 21.18 14.84 -20.20
C ALA A 268 22.56 14.17 -20.23
N HIS A 269 22.96 13.58 -21.37
CA HIS A 269 24.25 12.89 -21.56
C HIS A 269 24.53 11.77 -20.56
N TRP A 270 23.50 11.04 -20.11
CA TRP A 270 23.70 9.88 -19.22
C TRP A 270 24.45 8.76 -19.94
N ASP A 271 25.32 8.06 -19.21
CA ASP A 271 25.78 6.73 -19.60
C ASP A 271 24.62 5.75 -19.44
N ILE A 272 23.89 5.53 -20.53
CA ILE A 272 22.74 4.63 -20.58
C ILE A 272 23.14 3.20 -20.20
N ALA A 273 24.34 2.74 -20.57
CA ALA A 273 24.78 1.40 -20.25
C ALA A 273 25.04 1.25 -18.74
N ALA A 274 25.63 2.26 -18.10
CA ALA A 274 25.78 2.30 -16.64
C ALA A 274 24.42 2.34 -15.94
N ALA A 275 23.49 3.17 -16.40
CA ALA A 275 22.14 3.27 -15.84
C ALA A 275 21.40 1.92 -15.89
N VAL A 276 21.51 1.19 -17.01
CA VAL A 276 20.93 -0.15 -17.15
C VAL A 276 21.57 -1.14 -16.17
N ARG A 277 22.90 -1.18 -16.05
CA ARG A 277 23.60 -2.03 -15.07
C ARG A 277 23.14 -1.73 -13.64
N SER A 278 22.96 -0.46 -13.28
CA SER A 278 22.45 -0.06 -11.96
C SER A 278 20.99 -0.50 -11.74
N ILE A 279 20.13 -0.39 -12.75
CA ILE A 279 18.75 -0.87 -12.69
C ILE A 279 18.72 -2.38 -12.46
N GLU A 280 19.53 -3.14 -13.21
CA GLU A 280 19.61 -4.59 -13.05
C GLU A 280 20.17 -4.98 -11.69
N ALA A 281 21.25 -4.35 -11.22
CA ALA A 281 21.82 -4.62 -9.90
C ALA A 281 20.81 -4.35 -8.77
N ALA A 282 20.13 -3.21 -8.79
CA ALA A 282 19.12 -2.83 -7.79
C ALA A 282 17.82 -3.64 -7.90
N SER A 283 17.58 -4.32 -9.02
CA SER A 283 16.38 -5.13 -9.20
C SER A 283 16.50 -6.53 -8.60
N PHE A 284 17.72 -7.01 -8.40
CA PHE A 284 17.97 -8.44 -8.18
C PHE A 284 18.95 -8.74 -7.03
N SER A 285 19.23 -7.77 -6.14
CA SER A 285 20.10 -7.93 -4.97
C SER A 285 19.58 -8.91 -3.90
N ASN A 286 18.33 -9.38 -4.01
CA ASN A 286 17.74 -10.34 -3.07
C ASN A 286 18.05 -11.82 -3.38
N VAL A 287 18.80 -12.11 -4.45
CA VAL A 287 19.26 -13.48 -4.71
C VAL A 287 20.73 -13.57 -4.29
N LYS A 288 20.98 -14.13 -3.09
CA LYS A 288 22.30 -14.65 -2.70
C LYS A 288 22.63 -15.86 -3.58
N SER A 289 22.96 -15.60 -4.83
CA SER A 289 23.58 -16.59 -5.71
C SER A 289 25.07 -16.29 -5.71
N SER A 290 25.82 -17.06 -4.93
CA SER A 290 27.26 -17.16 -5.01
C SER A 290 27.62 -17.86 -6.32
N THR A 291 27.55 -17.17 -7.44
CA THR A 291 28.19 -17.59 -8.68
C THR A 291 28.52 -16.33 -9.46
N THR A 292 29.82 -16.10 -9.60
CA THR A 292 30.48 -15.21 -10.56
C THR A 292 29.52 -14.39 -11.43
N THR A 293 29.53 -13.07 -11.22
CA THR A 293 29.02 -12.09 -12.19
C THR A 293 29.44 -12.51 -13.59
N PRO A 294 28.52 -12.98 -14.45
CA PRO A 294 28.83 -13.04 -15.86
C PRO A 294 28.72 -11.59 -16.30
N THR A 295 29.86 -10.93 -16.46
CA THR A 295 29.99 -9.75 -17.31
C THR A 295 29.38 -10.14 -18.65
N THR A 296 28.12 -9.80 -18.85
CA THR A 296 27.41 -10.01 -20.10
C THR A 296 27.99 -9.01 -21.10
N THR A 297 29.06 -9.41 -21.77
CA THR A 297 29.55 -8.79 -23.01
C THR A 297 28.52 -9.02 -24.12
N PHE A 298 27.36 -8.38 -24.02
CA PHE A 298 26.32 -8.31 -25.05
C PHE A 298 26.16 -6.86 -25.57
N THR A 299 27.25 -6.07 -25.54
CA THR A 299 27.20 -4.67 -25.93
C THR A 299 27.14 -4.44 -27.43
N ASP A 300 27.50 -5.40 -28.29
CA ASP A 300 27.60 -5.11 -29.71
C ASP A 300 26.66 -5.93 -30.59
N SER A 301 25.82 -5.18 -31.30
CA SER A 301 24.96 -5.56 -32.42
C SER A 301 23.53 -5.99 -32.08
N ILE A 302 22.60 -5.04 -32.31
CA ILE A 302 21.13 -5.18 -32.44
C ILE A 302 20.36 -5.46 -31.13
N VAL A 303 20.89 -6.30 -30.25
CA VAL A 303 20.24 -6.66 -28.96
C VAL A 303 20.46 -5.57 -27.89
N GLY A 304 21.60 -4.88 -27.91
CA GLY A 304 21.97 -3.85 -26.93
C GLY A 304 21.14 -2.55 -26.98
N ALA A 305 20.77 -2.06 -28.18
CA ALA A 305 20.00 -0.81 -28.30
C ALA A 305 18.55 -0.93 -27.78
N ASN A 306 17.94 -2.11 -27.95
CA ASN A 306 16.61 -2.41 -27.42
C ASN A 306 16.65 -2.85 -25.96
N HIS A 307 17.77 -3.41 -25.50
CA HIS A 307 17.96 -3.83 -24.11
C HIS A 307 17.76 -2.67 -23.13
N ALA A 308 18.37 -1.50 -23.39
CA ALA A 308 18.20 -0.34 -22.53
C ALA A 308 16.74 0.12 -22.42
N LYS A 309 16.00 0.09 -23.52
CA LYS A 309 14.56 0.40 -23.54
C LYS A 309 13.78 -0.56 -22.65
N TYR A 310 14.01 -1.86 -22.76
CA TYR A 310 13.27 -2.85 -21.98
C TYR A 310 13.67 -2.87 -20.51
N ALA A 311 14.95 -2.61 -20.19
CA ALA A 311 15.41 -2.49 -18.81
C ALA A 311 14.78 -1.27 -18.13
N LEU A 312 14.67 -0.14 -18.83
CA LEU A 312 13.99 1.04 -18.31
C LEU A 312 12.46 0.83 -18.19
N GLU A 313 11.84 0.18 -19.18
CA GLU A 313 10.41 -0.21 -19.12
C GLU A 313 10.14 -1.14 -17.91
N SER A 314 11.05 -2.09 -17.67
CA SER A 314 11.02 -2.97 -16.49
C SER A 314 11.10 -2.17 -15.19
N TYR A 315 12.05 -1.24 -15.06
CA TYR A 315 12.19 -0.37 -13.90
C TYR A 315 10.89 0.41 -13.59
N VAL A 316 10.34 1.05 -14.61
CA VAL A 316 9.11 1.85 -14.50
C VAL A 316 7.93 0.95 -14.10
N ASN A 317 7.70 -0.15 -14.82
CA ASN A 317 6.57 -1.04 -14.53
C ASN A 317 6.67 -1.62 -13.13
N ARG A 318 7.85 -2.05 -12.69
CA ARG A 318 8.05 -2.57 -11.33
C ARG A 318 7.64 -1.55 -10.27
N LYS A 319 7.99 -0.28 -10.44
CA LYS A 319 7.58 0.79 -9.51
C LYS A 319 6.08 1.11 -9.61
N MET A 320 5.53 1.13 -10.82
CA MET A 320 4.10 1.38 -11.05
C MET A 320 3.21 0.30 -10.45
N PHE A 321 3.56 -0.98 -10.65
CA PHE A 321 2.81 -2.13 -10.16
C PHE A 321 3.13 -2.52 -8.72
N GLN A 322 4.09 -1.88 -8.05
CA GLN A 322 4.37 -2.15 -6.64
C GLN A 322 3.09 -1.98 -5.78
N GLY A 323 2.68 -3.04 -5.09
CA GLY A 323 1.48 -3.06 -4.26
C GLY A 323 0.17 -3.30 -5.01
N PHE A 324 0.20 -3.74 -6.27
CA PHE A 324 -0.99 -3.99 -7.09
C PHE A 324 -1.97 -4.99 -6.45
N ASP A 325 -1.47 -5.97 -5.68
CA ASP A 325 -2.31 -6.96 -5.00
C ASP A 325 -3.11 -6.41 -3.80
N HIS A 326 -2.87 -5.16 -3.41
CA HIS A 326 -3.57 -4.51 -2.30
C HIS A 326 -4.63 -3.53 -2.82
N GLU A 327 -5.80 -3.52 -2.18
CA GLU A 327 -6.98 -2.69 -2.54
C GLU A 327 -6.64 -1.20 -2.73
N THR A 328 -5.73 -0.68 -1.91
CA THR A 328 -5.31 0.73 -1.99
C THR A 328 -3.82 0.92 -2.30
N PHE A 329 -3.13 -0.06 -2.92
CA PHE A 329 -1.67 0.00 -3.14
C PHE A 329 -0.86 0.28 -1.85
N TYR A 330 -1.34 -0.21 -0.69
CA TYR A 330 -0.81 0.11 0.64
C TYR A 330 -0.76 1.61 0.95
N MET A 331 -1.68 2.41 0.41
CA MET A 331 -1.61 3.87 0.56
C MET A 331 -2.14 4.37 1.91
N ASP A 332 -3.24 3.79 2.39
CA ASP A 332 -3.98 4.22 3.58
C ASP A 332 -4.32 3.06 4.54
N GLY A 333 -3.93 1.81 4.18
CA GLY A 333 -4.21 0.61 4.98
C GLY A 333 -5.69 0.23 5.04
N SER A 334 -6.56 0.87 4.25
CA SER A 334 -7.98 0.53 4.17
C SER A 334 -8.21 -0.78 3.42
N LEU A 335 -9.19 -1.56 3.89
CA LEU A 335 -9.61 -2.84 3.32
C LEU A 335 -11.15 -2.91 3.29
N SER A 336 -11.78 -2.05 2.49
CA SER A 336 -13.25 -1.99 2.35
C SER A 336 -13.82 -3.32 1.85
N SER A 337 -13.04 -4.05 1.05
CA SER A 337 -13.36 -5.39 0.56
C SER A 337 -13.61 -6.41 1.68
N LEU A 338 -13.00 -6.26 2.86
CA LEU A 338 -13.25 -7.18 3.99
C LEU A 338 -14.62 -6.98 4.63
N ALA A 339 -15.06 -5.71 4.70
CA ALA A 339 -16.34 -5.37 5.32
C ALA A 339 -17.51 -5.58 4.36
N GLN A 340 -17.37 -5.16 3.10
CA GLN A 340 -18.43 -5.19 2.09
C GLN A 340 -17.88 -5.54 0.70
N PRO A 341 -17.56 -6.82 0.43
CA PRO A 341 -16.93 -7.24 -0.84
C PRO A 341 -17.74 -6.85 -2.08
N ASP A 342 -19.04 -7.12 -2.08
CA ASP A 342 -19.90 -6.84 -3.24
C ASP A 342 -20.05 -5.35 -3.53
N GLN A 343 -20.09 -4.53 -2.47
CA GLN A 343 -20.20 -3.09 -2.62
C GLN A 343 -18.89 -2.52 -3.16
N HIS A 344 -17.77 -2.93 -2.57
CA HIS A 344 -16.44 -2.57 -3.03
C HIS A 344 -16.25 -2.88 -4.54
N ARG A 345 -16.64 -4.08 -4.99
CA ARG A 345 -16.57 -4.44 -6.42
C ARG A 345 -17.38 -3.50 -7.33
N ARG A 346 -18.61 -3.15 -6.92
CA ARG A 346 -19.47 -2.23 -7.66
C ARG A 346 -18.88 -0.82 -7.70
N ASP A 347 -18.28 -0.38 -6.61
CA ASP A 347 -17.65 0.94 -6.49
C ASP A 347 -16.40 1.01 -7.38
N CYS A 348 -15.55 -0.02 -7.36
CA CYS A 348 -14.42 -0.14 -8.26
C CYS A 348 -14.82 -0.08 -9.75
N PHE A 349 -15.86 -0.83 -10.15
CA PHE A 349 -16.34 -0.78 -11.54
C PHE A 349 -16.92 0.59 -11.93
N THR A 350 -17.64 1.23 -11.00
CA THR A 350 -18.20 2.57 -11.19
C THR A 350 -17.08 3.59 -11.37
N GLN A 351 -16.08 3.57 -10.49
CA GLN A 351 -14.89 4.41 -10.58
C GLN A 351 -14.12 4.17 -11.89
N TYR A 352 -13.99 2.92 -12.34
CA TYR A 352 -13.35 2.61 -13.63
C TYR A 352 -14.08 3.29 -14.79
N ARG A 353 -15.40 3.15 -14.84
CA ARG A 353 -16.23 3.71 -15.92
C ARG A 353 -16.13 5.23 -15.94
N ASP A 354 -16.18 5.86 -14.78
CA ASP A 354 -16.15 7.32 -14.66
C ASP A 354 -14.74 7.84 -15.02
N MET A 355 -13.68 7.16 -14.59
CA MET A 355 -12.28 7.50 -14.91
C MET A 355 -11.94 7.35 -16.41
N LYS A 356 -12.57 6.39 -17.10
CA LYS A 356 -12.25 6.09 -18.51
C LYS A 356 -12.34 7.31 -19.42
N SER A 357 -13.32 8.18 -19.23
CA SER A 357 -13.55 9.37 -20.06
C SER A 357 -12.91 10.67 -19.55
N MET A 358 -12.30 10.68 -18.37
CA MET A 358 -11.70 11.90 -17.80
C MET A 358 -10.25 12.10 -18.25
N ASP A 359 -9.85 13.34 -18.50
CA ASP A 359 -8.43 13.66 -18.65
C ASP A 359 -7.75 13.70 -17.26
N PRO A 360 -6.60 13.02 -17.05
CA PRO A 360 -5.97 12.98 -15.73
C PRO A 360 -5.40 14.33 -15.30
N ILE A 361 -5.00 15.21 -16.24
CA ILE A 361 -4.50 16.55 -15.91
C ILE A 361 -5.67 17.43 -15.46
N GLU A 362 -6.81 17.37 -16.16
CA GLU A 362 -8.02 18.10 -15.76
C GLU A 362 -8.54 17.63 -14.39
N LEU A 363 -8.61 16.31 -14.17
CA LEU A 363 -9.06 15.74 -12.90
C LEU A 363 -8.19 16.23 -11.73
N LEU A 364 -6.87 16.15 -11.87
CA LEU A 364 -5.94 16.56 -10.82
C LEU A 364 -5.83 18.09 -10.69
N GLY A 365 -6.28 18.84 -11.70
CA GLY A 365 -6.48 20.29 -11.60
C GLY A 365 -7.64 20.67 -10.67
N ILE A 366 -8.64 19.80 -10.51
CA ILE A 366 -9.82 20.02 -9.66
C ILE A 366 -9.66 19.35 -8.29
N LEU A 367 -9.20 18.09 -8.27
CA LEU A 367 -9.05 17.26 -7.07
C LEU A 367 -7.62 16.71 -6.97
N PRO A 368 -6.62 17.54 -6.65
CA PRO A 368 -5.22 17.11 -6.62
C PRO A 368 -4.94 16.04 -5.56
N THR A 369 -5.68 16.03 -4.45
CA THR A 369 -5.44 15.11 -3.32
C THR A 369 -6.40 13.92 -3.26
N CYS A 370 -7.11 13.61 -4.35
CA CYS A 370 -7.95 12.41 -4.43
C CYS A 370 -7.11 11.12 -4.34
N SER A 371 -7.74 9.96 -4.21
CA SER A 371 -7.05 8.66 -4.18
C SER A 371 -6.11 8.45 -5.37
N PHE A 372 -6.54 8.80 -6.57
CA PHE A 372 -5.71 8.78 -7.78
C PHE A 372 -4.56 9.80 -7.70
N GLY A 373 -4.79 11.01 -7.19
CA GLY A 373 -3.74 12.01 -6.99
C GLY A 373 -2.66 11.54 -6.00
N ASN A 374 -3.06 10.94 -4.88
CA ASN A 374 -2.15 10.33 -3.91
C ASN A 374 -1.37 9.15 -4.51
N PHE A 375 -2.01 8.35 -5.37
CA PHE A 375 -1.34 7.32 -6.15
C PHE A 375 -0.27 7.93 -7.06
N CYS A 376 -0.62 8.94 -7.86
CA CYS A 376 0.31 9.67 -8.72
C CYS A 376 1.47 10.27 -7.94
N PHE A 377 1.20 10.89 -6.78
CA PHE A 377 2.21 11.42 -5.87
C PHE A 377 3.22 10.34 -5.46
N LYS A 378 2.74 9.22 -4.90
CA LYS A 378 3.62 8.13 -4.43
C LYS A 378 4.39 7.48 -5.57
N LYS A 379 3.75 7.23 -6.70
CA LYS A 379 4.38 6.58 -7.86
C LYS A 379 5.42 7.46 -8.54
N TYR A 380 5.16 8.77 -8.66
CA TYR A 380 6.13 9.70 -9.24
C TYR A 380 7.42 9.73 -8.40
N LEU A 381 7.30 9.90 -7.08
CA LEU A 381 8.46 9.93 -6.18
C LEU A 381 9.23 8.61 -6.14
N ALA A 382 8.55 7.47 -6.39
CA ALA A 382 9.18 6.16 -6.45
C ALA A 382 9.94 5.88 -7.76
N ILE A 383 9.58 6.56 -8.85
CA ILE A 383 10.15 6.39 -10.20
C ILE A 383 11.21 7.44 -10.51
N VAL A 384 11.00 8.69 -10.13
CA VAL A 384 11.89 9.79 -10.48
C VAL A 384 12.64 10.19 -9.23
N HIS A 385 13.90 9.77 -9.09
CA HIS A 385 14.73 10.15 -7.93
C HIS A 385 15.14 11.64 -8.01
N PRO A 386 15.35 12.38 -6.91
CA PRO A 386 15.81 13.78 -6.96
C PRO A 386 17.03 14.00 -7.86
N LYS A 387 18.08 13.17 -7.73
CA LYS A 387 19.26 13.22 -8.62
C LYS A 387 18.93 12.94 -10.10
N MET A 388 17.92 12.11 -10.36
CA MET A 388 17.46 11.87 -11.73
C MET A 388 16.81 13.14 -12.27
N GLU A 389 15.91 13.73 -11.49
CA GLU A 389 15.17 14.93 -11.86
C GLU A 389 16.07 16.13 -12.15
N GLU A 390 16.98 16.43 -11.23
CA GLU A 390 17.96 17.52 -11.39
C GLU A 390 18.81 17.33 -12.65
N SER A 391 19.18 16.10 -12.96
CA SER A 391 19.94 15.81 -14.18
C SER A 391 19.11 15.87 -15.46
N LEU A 392 17.83 15.46 -15.42
CA LEU A 392 16.96 15.45 -16.60
C LEU A 392 16.38 16.83 -16.94
N PHE A 393 16.12 17.67 -15.93
CA PHE A 393 15.44 18.96 -16.10
C PHE A 393 16.31 20.17 -15.74
N GLY A 394 17.40 19.97 -14.99
CA GLY A 394 18.26 21.05 -14.49
C GLY A 394 17.76 21.69 -13.19
N ASP A 395 16.60 21.27 -12.67
CA ASP A 395 16.00 21.76 -11.43
C ASP A 395 15.14 20.67 -10.74
N LEU A 396 14.55 21.02 -9.59
CA LEU A 396 13.65 20.16 -8.81
C LEU A 396 12.23 20.75 -8.73
N GLU A 397 11.83 21.61 -9.67
CA GLU A 397 10.54 22.31 -9.58
C GLU A 397 9.35 21.35 -9.69
N GLN A 398 9.45 20.32 -10.54
CA GLN A 398 8.38 19.32 -10.66
C GLN A 398 8.15 18.59 -9.33
N ARG A 399 9.21 18.17 -8.65
CA ARG A 399 9.15 17.53 -7.35
C ARG A 399 8.70 18.45 -6.27
N ARG A 400 9.11 19.73 -6.28
CA ARG A 400 8.61 20.71 -5.32
C ARG A 400 7.09 20.85 -5.44
N LEU A 401 6.55 20.89 -6.66
CA LEU A 401 5.10 20.90 -6.92
C LEU A 401 4.43 19.61 -6.42
N VAL A 402 5.00 18.45 -6.73
CA VAL A 402 4.47 17.14 -6.28
C VAL A 402 4.46 17.04 -4.75
N LEU A 403 5.55 17.44 -4.08
CA LEU A 403 5.67 17.49 -2.62
C LEU A 403 4.69 18.47 -1.97
N ALA A 404 4.35 19.57 -2.65
CA ALA A 404 3.32 20.50 -2.21
C ALA A 404 1.88 19.96 -2.42
N GLY A 405 1.71 18.72 -2.89
CA GLY A 405 0.40 18.14 -3.18
C GLY A 405 -0.24 18.68 -4.45
N THR A 406 0.55 19.24 -5.36
CA THR A 406 0.09 19.73 -6.67
C THR A 406 0.68 18.88 -7.79
N HIS A 407 0.08 18.95 -8.99
CA HIS A 407 0.50 18.13 -10.12
C HIS A 407 1.08 19.01 -11.24
N PRO A 408 2.35 18.79 -11.64
CA PRO A 408 2.96 19.50 -12.76
C PRO A 408 2.20 19.34 -14.07
N ARG A 409 2.26 20.35 -14.94
CA ARG A 409 1.67 20.32 -16.31
C ARG A 409 2.71 20.13 -17.41
N SER A 410 3.92 19.67 -17.06
CA SER A 410 4.96 19.42 -18.05
C SER A 410 4.59 18.23 -18.94
N HIS A 411 5.13 18.20 -20.16
CA HIS A 411 4.95 17.07 -21.08
C HIS A 411 5.36 15.73 -20.45
N PHE A 412 6.51 15.71 -19.76
CA PHE A 412 6.99 14.52 -19.06
C PHE A 412 6.00 14.05 -17.98
N TYR A 413 5.44 14.97 -17.20
CA TYR A 413 4.44 14.61 -16.18
C TYR A 413 3.12 14.13 -16.82
N GLY A 414 2.72 14.69 -17.96
CA GLY A 414 1.57 14.23 -18.74
C GLY A 414 1.72 12.77 -19.20
N GLU A 415 2.89 12.39 -19.73
CA GLU A 415 3.20 11.00 -20.10
C GLU A 415 3.18 10.07 -18.88
N PHE A 416 3.72 10.53 -17.74
CA PHE A 416 3.62 9.81 -16.47
C PHE A 416 2.16 9.61 -16.04
N LEU A 417 1.33 10.65 -16.11
CA LEU A 417 -0.08 10.58 -15.74
C LEU A 417 -0.87 9.64 -16.65
N ALA A 418 -0.57 9.58 -17.94
CA ALA A 418 -1.18 8.64 -18.86
C ALA A 418 -0.92 7.19 -18.43
N LEU A 419 0.33 6.87 -18.06
CA LEU A 419 0.69 5.56 -17.51
C LEU A 419 0.02 5.31 -16.16
N ALA A 420 0.06 6.29 -15.25
CA ALA A 420 -0.56 6.17 -13.93
C ALA A 420 -2.05 5.92 -14.01
N LYS A 421 -2.76 6.65 -14.86
CA LYS A 421 -4.18 6.44 -15.11
C LYS A 421 -4.45 5.04 -15.65
N ALA A 422 -3.67 4.56 -16.62
CA ALA A 422 -3.86 3.24 -17.19
C ALA A 422 -3.72 2.13 -16.13
N VAL A 423 -2.67 2.20 -15.29
CA VAL A 423 -2.45 1.23 -14.20
C VAL A 423 -3.54 1.33 -13.13
N TRP A 424 -3.94 2.54 -12.76
CA TRP A 424 -5.06 2.77 -11.83
C TRP A 424 -6.36 2.16 -12.33
N MET A 425 -6.69 2.35 -13.61
CA MET A 425 -7.87 1.76 -14.23
C MET A 425 -7.79 0.23 -14.29
N LEU A 426 -6.62 -0.35 -14.56
CA LEU A 426 -6.42 -1.79 -14.54
C LEU A 426 -6.66 -2.36 -13.13
N HIS A 427 -6.19 -1.66 -12.10
CA HIS A 427 -6.38 -2.02 -10.70
C HIS A 427 -7.85 -1.96 -10.28
N LEU A 428 -8.56 -0.89 -10.62
CA LEU A 428 -10.02 -0.79 -10.42
C LEU A 428 -10.77 -1.95 -11.10
N LEU A 429 -10.36 -2.36 -12.30
CA LEU A 429 -10.96 -3.54 -12.93
C LEU A 429 -10.65 -4.81 -12.17
N ALA A 430 -9.39 -5.03 -11.75
CA ALA A 430 -8.98 -6.22 -11.00
C ALA A 430 -9.87 -6.43 -9.77
N PHE A 431 -10.08 -5.37 -8.99
CA PHE A 431 -10.90 -5.38 -7.77
C PHE A 431 -12.41 -5.30 -8.02
N SER A 432 -12.85 -5.17 -9.27
CA SER A 432 -14.27 -5.26 -9.64
C SER A 432 -14.72 -6.65 -10.10
N MET A 433 -13.77 -7.55 -10.37
CA MET A 433 -14.04 -8.92 -10.86
C MET A 433 -14.22 -9.92 -9.72
N ASP A 434 -14.90 -11.03 -10.02
CA ASP A 434 -15.09 -12.15 -9.10
C ASP A 434 -14.87 -13.49 -9.82
N PRO A 435 -13.81 -14.26 -9.51
CA PRO A 435 -12.71 -13.90 -8.62
C PRO A 435 -11.81 -12.79 -9.21
N PRO A 436 -11.07 -12.04 -8.37
CA PRO A 436 -10.09 -11.06 -8.86
C PRO A 436 -8.97 -11.76 -9.67
N PRO A 437 -8.40 -11.11 -10.71
CA PRO A 437 -7.27 -11.66 -11.44
C PRO A 437 -6.05 -11.86 -10.54
N SER A 438 -5.37 -12.99 -10.69
CA SER A 438 -4.11 -13.25 -10.02
C SER A 438 -2.96 -12.61 -10.81
N HIS A 439 -2.31 -11.62 -10.22
CA HIS A 439 -1.06 -11.02 -10.70
C HIS A 439 0.10 -11.99 -10.53
N PHE A 440 1.00 -12.03 -11.51
CA PHE A 440 2.27 -12.75 -11.41
C PHE A 440 3.37 -12.05 -12.19
N GLU A 441 4.60 -12.21 -11.73
CA GLU A 441 5.79 -11.66 -12.37
C GLU A 441 6.82 -12.77 -12.62
N ALA A 442 7.55 -12.64 -13.73
CA ALA A 442 8.63 -13.57 -14.04
C ALA A 442 9.85 -13.27 -13.18
N ILE A 443 10.52 -14.32 -12.70
CA ILE A 443 11.72 -14.21 -11.88
C ILE A 443 12.95 -14.30 -12.79
N LYS A 444 13.96 -13.44 -12.57
CA LYS A 444 15.27 -13.58 -13.23
C LYS A 444 15.83 -14.97 -12.95
N GLY A 445 16.25 -15.66 -14.00
CA GLY A 445 16.74 -17.02 -13.89
C GLY A 445 15.72 -18.10 -14.23
N ALA A 446 14.44 -17.77 -14.22
CA ALA A 446 13.39 -18.74 -14.50
C ALA A 446 13.44 -19.22 -15.95
N GLU A 447 12.99 -20.46 -16.16
CA GLU A 447 12.81 -21.03 -17.49
C GLU A 447 11.66 -20.32 -18.22
N PHE A 448 11.82 -20.12 -19.52
CA PHE A 448 10.80 -19.48 -20.33
C PHE A 448 9.59 -20.41 -20.54
N HIS A 449 8.40 -19.97 -20.13
CA HIS A 449 7.17 -20.73 -20.29
C HIS A 449 6.21 -20.05 -21.29
N PRO A 450 6.08 -20.51 -22.54
CA PRO A 450 5.35 -19.79 -23.61
C PRO A 450 3.86 -19.61 -23.35
N GLN A 451 3.27 -20.40 -22.45
CA GLN A 451 1.88 -20.28 -22.02
C GLN A 451 1.64 -19.05 -21.12
N TYR A 452 2.64 -18.65 -20.32
CA TYR A 452 2.54 -17.58 -19.33
C TYR A 452 3.42 -16.37 -19.65
N MET A 453 4.33 -16.50 -20.62
CA MET A 453 5.34 -15.49 -20.93
C MET A 453 5.43 -15.21 -22.42
N ASP A 454 5.64 -13.95 -22.77
CA ASP A 454 5.98 -13.50 -24.12
C ASP A 454 7.36 -12.83 -24.13
N ASN A 455 8.22 -13.23 -25.07
CA ASN A 455 9.50 -12.58 -25.29
C ASN A 455 9.29 -11.21 -25.96
N VAL A 456 9.86 -10.16 -25.38
CA VAL A 456 9.80 -8.80 -25.94
C VAL A 456 10.73 -8.60 -27.14
N VAL A 457 11.78 -9.40 -27.25
CA VAL A 457 12.70 -9.38 -28.38
C VAL A 457 12.16 -10.33 -29.46
N ARG A 458 11.54 -9.77 -30.49
CA ARG A 458 11.24 -10.55 -31.70
C ARG A 458 12.53 -10.64 -32.52
N ILE A 459 13.18 -11.80 -32.53
CA ILE A 459 14.30 -12.06 -33.44
C ILE A 459 13.72 -12.13 -34.85
N PRO A 460 14.04 -11.17 -35.76
CA PRO A 460 13.54 -11.21 -37.12
C PRO A 460 14.10 -12.46 -37.82
N GLY A 461 13.22 -13.35 -38.30
CA GLY A 461 13.60 -14.60 -38.99
C GLY A 461 13.38 -15.89 -38.20
N GLY A 462 12.99 -15.82 -36.93
CA GLY A 462 12.57 -16.99 -36.15
C GLY A 462 11.14 -17.41 -36.48
N VAL A 463 10.99 -18.20 -37.54
CA VAL A 463 9.78 -19.01 -37.78
C VAL A 463 9.51 -19.85 -36.53
N GLY A 464 8.24 -20.00 -36.16
CA GLY A 464 7.76 -20.53 -34.89
C GLY A 464 8.44 -21.81 -34.41
N ALA A 465 8.27 -22.07 -33.10
CA ALA A 465 8.59 -23.31 -32.43
C ALA A 465 8.27 -24.54 -33.32
N GLY A 466 9.28 -25.01 -34.04
CA GLY A 466 9.09 -26.01 -35.08
C GLY A 466 9.93 -25.76 -36.34
N ARG A 467 11.25 -25.79 -36.23
CA ARG A 467 12.16 -26.54 -37.14
C ARG A 467 13.62 -26.36 -36.73
N MET A 468 14.21 -27.47 -36.32
CA MET A 468 15.62 -27.88 -36.38
C MET A 468 16.70 -26.78 -36.34
N GLY A 469 17.35 -26.68 -35.19
CA GLY A 469 18.61 -25.94 -34.97
C GLY A 469 18.75 -25.71 -33.47
N VAL A 470 19.75 -26.33 -32.84
CA VAL A 470 20.02 -26.37 -31.38
C VAL A 470 19.55 -25.08 -30.70
N SER A 471 18.37 -25.11 -30.08
CA SER A 471 17.87 -23.95 -29.35
C SER A 471 18.74 -23.81 -28.11
N VAL A 472 19.64 -22.83 -28.12
CA VAL A 472 20.36 -22.45 -26.90
C VAL A 472 19.30 -22.24 -25.83
N PRO A 473 19.36 -22.96 -24.68
CA PRO A 473 18.35 -22.80 -23.66
C PRO A 473 18.30 -21.33 -23.25
N GLN A 474 17.11 -20.76 -23.24
CA GLN A 474 16.89 -19.36 -22.88
C GLN A 474 16.26 -19.29 -21.51
N MET A 475 16.70 -18.31 -20.73
CA MET A 475 16.17 -18.03 -19.39
C MET A 475 15.72 -16.58 -19.33
N VAL A 476 14.86 -16.28 -18.36
CA VAL A 476 14.41 -14.91 -18.10
C VAL A 476 15.59 -14.10 -17.58
N GLY A 477 16.00 -13.08 -18.32
CA GLY A 477 16.98 -12.09 -17.87
C GLY A 477 16.36 -11.13 -16.87
N PHE A 478 15.20 -10.56 -17.22
CA PHE A 478 14.39 -9.74 -16.32
C PHE A 478 12.92 -9.66 -16.79
N PRO A 479 11.96 -9.44 -15.87
CA PRO A 479 10.57 -9.16 -16.22
C PRO A 479 10.43 -7.74 -16.78
N VAL A 480 9.62 -7.54 -17.82
CA VAL A 480 9.34 -6.24 -18.43
C VAL A 480 7.96 -5.71 -18.04
N SER A 481 6.96 -6.58 -18.01
CA SER A 481 5.62 -6.26 -17.48
C SER A 481 4.99 -7.49 -16.83
N PRO A 482 4.12 -7.31 -15.82
CA PRO A 482 3.47 -8.43 -15.17
C PRO A 482 2.51 -9.19 -16.09
N GLY A 483 2.16 -10.40 -15.69
CA GLY A 483 1.09 -11.20 -16.25
C GLY A 483 -0.09 -11.33 -15.28
N PHE A 484 -1.22 -11.77 -15.82
CA PHE A 484 -2.46 -11.95 -15.06
C PHE A 484 -3.17 -13.23 -15.45
N LYS A 485 -3.65 -13.99 -14.46
CA LYS A 485 -4.55 -15.12 -14.66
C LYS A 485 -5.96 -14.71 -14.26
N LEU A 486 -6.89 -14.78 -15.20
CA LEU A 486 -8.28 -14.36 -15.04
C LEU A 486 -9.14 -15.51 -14.54
N GLY A 487 -10.28 -15.19 -13.90
CA GLY A 487 -11.19 -16.19 -13.32
C GLY A 487 -11.80 -17.20 -14.31
N ASN A 488 -11.87 -16.83 -15.60
CA ASN A 488 -12.30 -17.72 -16.69
C ASN A 488 -11.18 -18.67 -17.19
N GLY A 489 -9.99 -18.61 -16.58
CA GLY A 489 -8.83 -19.40 -16.99
C GLY A 489 -8.00 -18.78 -18.12
N SER A 490 -8.37 -17.63 -18.69
CA SER A 490 -7.52 -16.94 -19.66
C SER A 490 -6.30 -16.32 -18.96
N VAL A 491 -5.21 -16.19 -19.73
CA VAL A 491 -3.92 -15.70 -19.23
C VAL A 491 -3.47 -14.53 -20.08
N ILE A 492 -3.26 -13.39 -19.46
CA ILE A 492 -2.48 -12.29 -20.03
C ILE A 492 -1.02 -12.55 -19.66
N LYS A 493 -0.20 -12.78 -20.66
CA LYS A 493 1.19 -13.23 -20.47
C LYS A 493 2.06 -12.11 -19.91
N ALA A 494 2.94 -12.48 -18.98
CA ALA A 494 4.02 -11.61 -18.54
C ALA A 494 4.99 -11.37 -19.70
N ARG A 495 5.44 -10.13 -19.88
CA ARG A 495 6.45 -9.82 -20.89
C ARG A 495 7.82 -9.95 -20.27
N VAL A 496 8.70 -10.70 -20.92
CA VAL A 496 10.04 -11.00 -20.39
C VAL A 496 11.11 -10.69 -21.43
N TYR A 497 12.27 -10.26 -20.94
CA TYR A 497 13.48 -10.20 -21.73
C TYR A 497 14.26 -11.50 -21.53
N LEU A 498 14.54 -12.22 -22.62
CA LEU A 498 15.24 -13.50 -22.57
C LEU A 498 16.74 -13.33 -22.82
N VAL A 499 17.53 -14.12 -22.10
CA VAL A 499 18.99 -14.24 -22.28
C VAL A 499 19.36 -15.71 -22.49
N PRO A 500 20.44 -16.00 -23.22
CA PRO A 500 20.99 -17.35 -23.29
C PRO A 500 21.37 -17.85 -21.90
N LYS A 501 21.10 -19.13 -21.62
CA LYS A 501 21.56 -19.82 -20.42
C LYS A 501 23.05 -20.13 -20.62
N ASN A 502 23.91 -19.42 -19.90
CA ASN A 502 25.34 -19.71 -19.90
C ASN A 502 25.57 -21.05 -19.19
N GLY A 503 25.99 -22.06 -19.95
CA GLY A 503 26.23 -23.41 -19.45
C GLY A 503 26.09 -24.48 -20.50
N TYR A 504 26.96 -24.44 -21.52
CA TYR A 504 27.46 -25.62 -22.24
C TYR A 504 28.91 -25.41 -22.63
#